data_AF-A0A923MFM1-F1
#
_entry.id   AF-A0A923MFM1-F1
#
_cell.length_a   1.000
_cell.length_b   1.000
_cell.length_c   1.000
_cell.angle_alpha   90.00
_cell.angle_beta   90.00
_cell.angle_gamma   90.00
#
_symmetry.space_group_name_H-M   'P 1'
#
loop_
_entity.id
_entity.type
_entity.pdbx_description
1 polymer ?
#
loop_
_entity_poly.entity_id
_entity_poly.type
_entity_poly.pdbx_seq_one_letter_code
_entity_poly.pdbx_strand_id
1 'polypeptide(L)'
;MKITVAVITPQDYEKFNAVGMNAEACLADRVKLICQDDAGHVAESFMKQDEFDRLGLAYIEQNAKLEHSEVCDEWFMKCSQNSWYNDLERNPEKVIKVMFVGIEDGTGREVYRGIETQRYYLREVYANQRFAKWYLCGERRVPEDGREPRPNLIFQLGDQTEKVVYDDWNGVAAYKDQFNENFREKVSK
;
A
#
# COMPACT_ATOMS: atom_id res chain seq x y z
N MET A 1 -20.84 1.11 -6.14
CA MET A 1 -20.66 1.63 -7.52
C MET A 1 -21.01 0.53 -8.51
N LYS A 2 -21.59 0.84 -9.68
CA LYS A 2 -21.82 -0.15 -10.73
C LYS A 2 -20.61 -0.19 -11.68
N ILE A 3 -20.06 -1.37 -11.93
CA ILE A 3 -18.92 -1.53 -12.83
C ILE A 3 -19.24 -2.56 -13.91
N THR A 4 -18.99 -2.20 -15.17
CA THR A 4 -19.06 -3.12 -16.31
C THR A 4 -17.67 -3.35 -16.85
N VAL A 5 -17.28 -4.62 -16.93
CA VAL A 5 -16.03 -5.04 -17.58
C VAL A 5 -16.24 -5.02 -19.09
N ALA A 6 -15.34 -4.34 -19.81
CA ALA A 6 -15.41 -4.19 -21.25
C ALA A 6 -14.10 -4.63 -21.92
N VAL A 7 -14.18 -4.89 -23.22
CA VAL A 7 -13.01 -5.15 -24.05
C VAL A 7 -12.37 -3.82 -24.43
N ILE A 8 -11.04 -3.74 -24.37
CA ILE A 8 -10.29 -2.58 -24.88
C ILE A 8 -10.46 -2.54 -26.41
N THR A 9 -10.86 -1.38 -26.92
CA THR A 9 -11.19 -1.15 -28.32
C THR A 9 -10.08 -0.37 -29.04
N PRO A 10 -10.01 -0.41 -30.38
CA PRO A 10 -9.11 0.46 -31.14
C PRO A 10 -9.29 1.95 -30.82
N GLN A 11 -10.51 2.39 -30.54
CA GLN A 11 -10.81 3.77 -30.13
C GLN A 11 -10.12 4.15 -28.81
N ASP A 12 -9.94 3.20 -27.88
CA ASP A 12 -9.21 3.46 -26.64
C ASP A 12 -7.73 3.76 -26.94
N TYR A 13 -7.11 3.03 -27.88
CA TYR A 13 -5.73 3.31 -28.33
C TYR A 13 -5.62 4.69 -28.98
N GLU A 14 -6.58 5.05 -29.84
CA GLU A 14 -6.62 6.37 -30.48
C GLU A 14 -6.71 7.51 -29.45
N LYS A 15 -7.52 7.34 -28.39
CA LYS A 15 -7.64 8.34 -27.31
C LYS A 15 -6.29 8.58 -26.61
N PHE A 16 -5.58 7.52 -26.21
CA PHE A 16 -4.27 7.66 -25.56
C PHE A 16 -3.22 8.27 -26.50
N ASN A 17 -3.19 7.84 -27.76
CA ASN A 17 -2.26 8.38 -28.75
C ASN A 17 -2.53 9.87 -29.06
N ALA A 18 -3.82 10.28 -29.09
CA ALA A 18 -4.20 11.66 -29.37
C ALA A 18 -3.69 12.67 -28.32
N VAL A 19 -3.51 12.23 -27.07
CA VAL A 19 -2.92 13.04 -25.99
C VAL A 19 -1.40 12.85 -25.86
N GLY A 20 -0.76 12.23 -26.84
CA GLY A 20 0.69 12.01 -26.89
C GLY A 20 1.20 10.93 -25.95
N MET A 21 0.32 10.08 -25.40
CA MET A 21 0.72 8.93 -24.60
C MET A 21 1.01 7.72 -25.49
N ASN A 22 1.88 6.82 -25.01
CA ASN A 22 2.12 5.53 -25.66
C ASN A 22 0.96 4.59 -25.30
N ALA A 23 -0.03 4.48 -26.18
CA ALA A 23 -1.24 3.71 -25.93
C ALA A 23 -0.96 2.24 -25.60
N GLU A 24 0.00 1.62 -26.28
CA GLU A 24 0.41 0.23 -26.09
C GLU A 24 0.94 0.01 -24.68
N ALA A 25 1.80 0.89 -24.18
CA ALA A 25 2.28 0.84 -22.81
C ALA A 25 1.17 1.17 -21.79
N CYS A 26 0.27 2.10 -22.14
CA CYS A 26 -0.85 2.50 -21.29
C CYS A 26 -1.91 1.42 -21.15
N LEU A 27 -2.11 0.57 -22.17
CA LEU A 27 -3.20 -0.41 -22.25
C LEU A 27 -2.73 -1.88 -22.12
N ALA A 28 -1.43 -2.15 -22.24
CA ALA A 28 -0.88 -3.49 -22.08
C ALA A 28 -1.25 -4.11 -20.73
N ASP A 29 -1.70 -5.37 -20.77
CA ASP A 29 -2.10 -6.18 -19.62
C ASP A 29 -3.15 -5.50 -18.74
N ARG A 30 -4.12 -4.79 -19.35
CA ARG A 30 -5.20 -4.12 -18.64
C ARG A 30 -6.59 -4.60 -19.03
N VAL A 31 -7.51 -4.42 -18.10
CA VAL A 31 -8.94 -4.59 -18.25
C VAL A 31 -9.59 -3.21 -18.29
N LYS A 32 -10.50 -2.99 -19.25
CA LYS A 32 -11.32 -1.78 -19.30
C LYS A 32 -12.51 -1.93 -18.35
N LEU A 33 -12.70 -0.93 -17.50
CA LEU A 33 -13.80 -0.80 -16.56
C LEU A 33 -14.61 0.43 -16.91
N ILE A 34 -15.90 0.26 -17.13
CA ILE A 34 -16.86 1.36 -17.25
C ILE A 34 -17.56 1.48 -15.89
N CYS A 35 -17.26 2.56 -15.19
CA CYS A 35 -17.69 2.79 -13.82
C CYS A 35 -18.79 3.85 -13.79
N GLN A 36 -19.88 3.57 -13.08
CA GLN A 36 -20.97 4.52 -12.88
C GLN A 36 -21.38 4.57 -11.40
N ASP A 37 -21.38 5.77 -10.82
CA ASP A 37 -21.86 6.00 -9.46
C ASP A 37 -23.38 6.24 -9.40
N ASP A 38 -23.91 6.33 -8.18
CA ASP A 38 -25.36 6.50 -7.95
C ASP A 38 -25.86 7.90 -8.37
N ALA A 39 -24.96 8.87 -8.53
CA ALA A 39 -25.26 10.21 -9.06
C ALA A 39 -25.28 10.25 -10.59
N GLY A 40 -24.89 9.15 -11.25
CA GLY A 40 -24.88 9.02 -12.70
C GLY A 40 -23.59 9.51 -13.37
N HIS A 41 -22.54 9.82 -12.60
CA HIS A 41 -21.24 10.11 -13.17
C HIS A 41 -20.63 8.85 -13.77
N VAL A 42 -19.90 9.01 -14.88
CA VAL A 42 -19.29 7.89 -15.61
C VAL A 42 -17.81 8.13 -15.80
N ALA A 43 -17.01 7.09 -15.57
CA ALA A 43 -15.59 7.07 -15.85
C ALA A 43 -15.20 5.81 -16.63
N GLU A 44 -14.27 5.96 -17.57
CA GLU A 44 -13.53 4.84 -18.14
C GLU A 44 -12.22 4.67 -17.37
N SER A 45 -11.94 3.47 -16.91
CA SER A 45 -10.70 3.16 -16.19
C SER A 45 -10.04 1.92 -16.77
N PHE A 46 -8.70 1.90 -16.77
CA PHE A 46 -7.90 0.79 -17.26
C PHE A 46 -7.06 0.24 -16.11
N MET A 47 -7.57 -0.82 -15.48
CA MET A 47 -6.91 -1.48 -14.34
C MET A 47 -6.01 -2.60 -14.86
N LYS A 48 -4.86 -2.85 -14.22
CA LYS A 48 -4.04 -4.00 -14.60
C LYS A 48 -4.77 -5.31 -14.37
N GLN A 49 -4.55 -6.29 -15.24
CA GLN A 49 -5.17 -7.61 -15.17
C GLN A 49 -4.85 -8.30 -13.84
N ASP A 50 -3.60 -8.26 -13.39
CA ASP A 50 -3.16 -8.86 -12.13
C ASP A 50 -3.84 -8.24 -10.90
N GLU A 51 -4.05 -6.92 -10.92
CA GLU A 51 -4.79 -6.18 -9.90
C GLU A 51 -6.28 -6.55 -9.92
N PHE A 52 -6.90 -6.59 -11.09
CA PHE A 52 -8.30 -6.95 -11.27
C PHE A 52 -8.57 -8.38 -10.78
N ASP A 53 -7.73 -9.35 -11.16
CA ASP A 53 -7.87 -10.74 -10.78
C ASP A 53 -7.69 -10.95 -9.27
N ARG A 54 -6.76 -10.21 -8.66
CA ARG A 54 -6.48 -10.28 -7.22
C ARG A 54 -7.58 -9.69 -6.36
N LEU A 55 -8.12 -8.54 -6.75
CA LEU A 55 -9.17 -7.86 -5.98
C LEU A 55 -10.54 -8.49 -6.25
N GLY A 56 -10.81 -8.84 -7.50
CA GLY A 56 -12.11 -9.32 -7.96
C GLY A 56 -13.15 -8.20 -8.07
N LEU A 57 -14.09 -8.36 -9.01
CA LEU A 57 -15.11 -7.35 -9.32
C LEU A 57 -15.91 -6.90 -8.08
N ALA A 58 -16.34 -7.85 -7.25
CA ALA A 58 -17.15 -7.56 -6.07
C ALA A 58 -16.44 -6.64 -5.06
N TYR A 59 -15.13 -6.83 -4.87
CA TYR A 59 -14.34 -5.94 -4.01
C TYR A 59 -14.24 -4.54 -4.64
N ILE A 60 -13.95 -4.47 -5.93
CA ILE A 60 -13.76 -3.20 -6.65
C ILE A 60 -15.08 -2.39 -6.60
N GLU A 61 -16.23 -3.01 -6.86
CA GLU A 61 -17.54 -2.33 -6.82
C GLU A 61 -17.87 -1.73 -5.45
N GLN A 62 -17.39 -2.37 -4.37
CA GLN A 62 -17.59 -1.94 -2.99
C GLN A 62 -16.59 -0.86 -2.54
N ASN A 63 -15.36 -0.88 -3.06
CA ASN A 63 -14.26 -0.05 -2.55
C ASN A 63 -13.79 1.04 -3.53
N ALA A 64 -14.43 1.13 -4.70
CA ALA A 64 -14.12 2.15 -5.68
C ALA A 64 -15.12 3.32 -5.65
N LYS A 65 -14.59 4.51 -5.96
CA LYS A 65 -15.31 5.78 -6.04
C LYS A 65 -14.90 6.55 -7.29
N LEU A 66 -15.74 7.48 -7.73
CA LEU A 66 -15.39 8.44 -8.77
C LEU A 66 -14.96 9.76 -8.14
N GLU A 67 -13.87 10.32 -8.64
CA GLU A 67 -13.37 11.65 -8.27
C GLU A 67 -13.27 12.51 -9.53
N HIS A 68 -13.86 13.71 -9.47
CA HIS A 68 -13.77 14.68 -10.55
C HIS A 68 -12.41 15.38 -10.53
N SER A 69 -11.83 15.56 -11.71
CA SER A 69 -10.60 16.32 -11.92
C SER A 69 -10.91 17.65 -12.58
N GLU A 70 -10.65 18.74 -11.87
CA GLU A 70 -10.78 20.10 -12.44
C GLU A 70 -9.77 20.38 -13.57
N VAL A 71 -8.70 19.60 -13.68
CA VAL A 71 -7.63 19.81 -14.68
C VAL A 71 -8.08 19.44 -16.09
N CYS A 72 -8.87 18.38 -16.22
CA CYS A 72 -9.34 17.87 -17.51
C CYS A 72 -10.87 17.77 -17.59
N ASP A 73 -11.59 18.18 -16.55
CA ASP A 73 -13.06 18.12 -16.45
C ASP A 73 -13.62 16.71 -16.68
N GLU A 74 -12.94 15.71 -16.11
CA GLU A 74 -13.28 14.30 -16.26
C GLU A 74 -13.38 13.59 -14.90
N TRP A 75 -14.17 12.51 -14.86
CA TRP A 75 -14.28 11.64 -13.71
C TRP A 75 -13.28 10.49 -13.80
N PHE A 76 -12.57 10.22 -12.72
CA PHE A 76 -11.62 9.12 -12.59
C PHE A 76 -12.06 8.16 -11.52
N MET A 77 -11.91 6.87 -11.79
CA MET A 77 -12.12 5.84 -10.77
C MET A 77 -10.89 5.73 -9.88
N LYS A 78 -11.11 5.73 -8.56
CA LYS A 78 -10.13 5.27 -7.57
C LYS A 78 -10.68 4.07 -6.83
N CYS A 79 -9.89 3.00 -6.75
CA CYS A 79 -10.20 1.81 -5.98
C CYS A 79 -9.27 1.73 -4.77
N SER A 80 -9.81 1.81 -3.56
CA SER A 80 -8.99 1.65 -2.35
C SER A 80 -8.65 0.19 -2.11
N GLN A 81 -7.38 -0.09 -1.79
CA GLN A 81 -6.90 -1.43 -1.45
C GLN A 81 -6.67 -1.60 0.06
N ASN A 82 -6.96 -0.56 0.86
CA ASN A 82 -6.76 -0.57 2.31
C ASN A 82 -7.43 -1.77 2.99
N SER A 83 -8.71 -2.02 2.73
CA SER A 83 -9.45 -3.12 3.34
C SER A 83 -8.92 -4.48 2.89
N TRP A 84 -8.53 -4.62 1.61
CA TRP A 84 -7.98 -5.88 1.09
C TRP A 84 -6.66 -6.27 1.78
N TYR A 85 -5.74 -5.31 1.92
CA TYR A 85 -4.43 -5.55 2.53
C TYR A 85 -4.52 -5.69 4.05
N ASN A 86 -5.34 -4.87 4.71
CA ASN A 86 -5.45 -4.89 6.17
C ASN A 86 -6.42 -5.96 6.70
N ASP A 87 -7.06 -6.73 5.83
CA ASP A 87 -7.93 -7.85 6.19
C ASP A 87 -7.20 -8.85 7.12
N LEU A 88 -7.80 -9.13 8.29
CA LEU A 88 -7.17 -9.96 9.32
C LEU A 88 -7.27 -11.47 9.01
N GLU A 89 -8.22 -11.90 8.19
CA GLU A 89 -8.29 -13.30 7.76
C GLU A 89 -7.20 -13.61 6.74
N ARG A 90 -6.94 -12.68 5.82
CA ARG A 90 -5.90 -12.75 4.79
C ARG A 90 -4.51 -12.47 5.35
N ASN A 91 -4.39 -11.42 6.16
CA ASN A 91 -3.15 -11.00 6.79
C ASN A 91 -3.33 -10.96 8.32
N PRO A 92 -3.31 -12.13 9.00
CA PRO A 92 -3.45 -12.20 10.44
C PRO A 92 -2.38 -11.40 11.16
N GLU A 93 -2.73 -10.86 12.33
CA GLU A 93 -1.77 -10.18 13.16
C GLU A 93 -0.64 -11.11 13.57
N LYS A 94 0.59 -10.59 13.54
CA LYS A 94 1.76 -11.31 14.02
C LYS A 94 2.65 -10.39 14.81
N VAL A 95 2.89 -10.77 16.06
CA VAL A 95 3.81 -10.06 16.94
C VAL A 95 5.24 -10.47 16.62
N ILE A 96 6.11 -9.49 16.42
CA ILE A 96 7.55 -9.65 16.25
C ILE A 96 8.22 -8.92 17.41
N LYS A 97 8.73 -9.70 18.37
CA LYS A 97 9.50 -9.15 19.47
C LYS A 97 10.88 -8.73 18.98
N VAL A 98 11.26 -7.50 19.28
CA VAL A 98 12.51 -6.89 18.84
C VAL A 98 13.28 -6.30 20.00
N MET A 99 14.58 -6.15 19.81
CA MET A 99 15.48 -5.36 20.65
C MET A 99 16.10 -4.25 19.82
N PHE A 100 16.21 -3.05 20.38
CA PHE A 100 16.93 -1.94 19.77
C PHE A 100 18.44 -2.24 19.77
N VAL A 101 19.09 -2.01 18.63
CA VAL A 101 20.52 -2.29 18.41
C VAL A 101 21.32 -0.99 18.31
N GLY A 102 20.79 0.01 17.61
CA GLY A 102 21.48 1.26 17.38
C GLY A 102 20.88 2.06 16.24
N ILE A 103 21.63 3.05 15.76
CA ILE A 103 21.26 3.90 14.63
C ILE A 103 22.25 3.62 13.48
N GLU A 104 21.75 3.44 12.26
CA GLU A 104 22.56 3.29 11.06
C GLU A 104 23.22 4.63 10.71
N ASP A 105 24.55 4.62 10.62
CA ASP A 105 25.33 5.79 10.24
C ASP A 105 24.97 6.27 8.83
N GLY A 106 24.84 7.60 8.68
CA GLY A 106 24.56 8.25 7.40
C GLY A 106 23.09 8.29 6.99
N THR A 107 22.26 7.32 7.41
CA THR A 107 20.81 7.34 7.13
C THR A 107 19.98 7.77 8.33
N GLY A 108 20.50 7.60 9.55
CA GLY A 108 19.77 7.88 10.78
C GLY A 108 18.64 6.87 11.07
N ARG A 109 18.58 5.75 10.33
CA ARG A 109 17.57 4.71 10.54
C ARG A 109 17.82 3.95 11.82
N GLU A 110 16.75 3.62 12.51
CA GLU A 110 16.83 2.83 13.74
C GLU A 110 16.96 1.34 13.38
N VAL A 111 17.90 0.65 14.02
CA VAL A 111 18.21 -0.76 13.79
C VAL A 111 17.67 -1.59 14.94
N TYR A 112 16.91 -2.63 14.62
CA TYR A 112 16.35 -3.58 15.58
C TYR A 112 16.74 -5.00 15.20
N ARG A 113 16.81 -5.89 16.20
CA ARG A 113 17.02 -7.33 16.01
C ARG A 113 15.84 -8.10 16.58
N GLY A 114 15.29 -9.02 15.80
CA GLY A 114 14.23 -9.91 16.27
C GLY A 114 14.76 -10.90 17.30
N ILE A 115 14.08 -11.00 18.45
CA ILE A 115 14.49 -11.89 19.55
C ILE A 115 14.35 -13.36 19.12
N GLU A 116 13.25 -13.70 18.48
CA GLU A 116 12.96 -15.08 18.06
C GLU A 116 13.48 -15.35 16.64
N THR A 117 13.31 -14.38 15.73
CA THR A 117 13.69 -14.54 14.32
C THR A 117 15.19 -14.38 14.07
N GLN A 118 15.91 -13.71 14.99
CA GLN A 118 17.32 -13.33 14.83
C GLN A 118 17.61 -12.44 13.60
N ARG A 119 16.57 -11.96 12.91
CA ARG A 119 16.67 -11.08 11.74
C ARG A 119 16.88 -9.63 12.17
N TYR A 120 17.49 -8.84 11.30
CA TYR A 120 17.54 -7.39 11.47
C TYR A 120 16.31 -6.74 10.84
N TYR A 121 15.93 -5.61 11.41
CA TYR A 121 14.84 -4.76 10.95
C TYR A 121 15.32 -3.31 10.98
N LEU A 122 14.93 -2.52 9.98
CA LEU A 122 15.16 -1.09 9.97
C LEU A 122 13.85 -0.36 10.17
N ARG A 123 13.90 0.74 10.90
CA ARG A 123 12.78 1.66 11.07
C ARG A 123 13.22 3.05 10.65
N GLU A 124 12.54 3.58 9.64
CA GLU A 124 12.75 4.93 9.12
C GLU A 124 11.63 5.84 9.61
N VAL A 125 12.00 6.86 10.37
CA VAL A 125 11.07 7.72 11.10
C VAL A 125 10.83 9.00 10.32
N TYR A 126 9.57 9.25 9.96
CA TYR A 126 9.12 10.47 9.31
C TYR A 126 8.43 11.36 10.35
N ALA A 127 9.22 11.92 11.27
CA ALA A 127 8.70 12.61 12.47
C ALA A 127 7.69 13.73 12.14
N ASN A 128 7.99 14.55 11.12
CA ASN A 128 7.12 15.65 10.69
C ASN A 128 5.75 15.17 10.17
N GLN A 129 5.67 13.93 9.67
CA GLN A 129 4.45 13.33 9.11
C GLN A 129 3.85 12.27 10.04
N ARG A 130 4.46 12.05 11.21
CA ARG A 130 4.01 11.13 12.28
C ARG A 130 3.72 9.71 11.78
N PHE A 131 4.69 9.14 11.06
CA PHE A 131 4.70 7.72 10.74
C PHE A 131 6.12 7.15 10.70
N ALA A 132 6.22 5.82 10.78
CA ALA A 132 7.48 5.10 10.60
C ALA A 132 7.33 3.94 9.61
N LYS A 133 8.24 3.86 8.65
CA LYS A 133 8.35 2.71 7.75
C LYS A 133 9.27 1.67 8.35
N TRP A 134 8.82 0.43 8.34
CA TRP A 134 9.61 -0.72 8.75
C TRP A 134 10.13 -1.46 7.52
N TYR A 135 11.32 -2.03 7.63
CA TYR A 135 11.94 -2.82 6.58
C TYR A 135 12.46 -4.14 7.16
N LEU A 136 12.31 -5.22 6.39
CA LEU A 136 12.82 -6.55 6.72
C LEU A 136 14.25 -6.70 6.13
N CYS A 137 15.26 -6.96 6.97
CA CYS A 137 16.62 -7.20 6.49
C CYS A 137 16.89 -8.70 6.32
N GLY A 138 17.37 -9.11 5.14
CA GLY A 138 17.82 -10.48 4.85
C GLY A 138 18.98 -10.50 3.85
N GLU A 139 19.77 -11.58 3.82
CA GLU A 139 20.94 -11.75 2.94
C GLU A 139 20.59 -11.70 1.44
N ARG A 140 19.33 -12.00 1.10
CA ARG A 140 18.74 -11.64 -0.19
C ARG A 140 17.73 -10.53 0.07
N ARG A 141 17.82 -9.41 -0.66
CA ARG A 141 16.80 -8.34 -0.72
C ARG A 141 15.46 -8.81 -1.35
N VAL A 142 15.14 -10.09 -1.22
CA VAL A 142 13.88 -10.74 -1.59
C VAL A 142 13.65 -11.90 -0.61
N PRO A 143 13.00 -11.65 0.54
CA PRO A 143 12.38 -12.71 1.34
C PRO A 143 11.10 -13.21 0.66
N GLU A 144 10.65 -14.41 1.04
CA GLU A 144 9.32 -14.98 0.70
C GLU A 144 8.15 -14.04 1.10
N ASP A 145 8.41 -13.03 1.93
CA ASP A 145 7.47 -11.98 2.37
C ASP A 145 7.63 -10.62 1.64
N GLY A 146 8.50 -10.50 0.62
CA GLY A 146 8.72 -9.26 -0.13
C GLY A 146 9.66 -8.23 0.53
N ARG A 147 9.90 -7.10 -0.16
CA ARG A 147 10.83 -6.03 0.27
C ARG A 147 10.30 -5.18 1.44
N GLU A 148 8.99 -5.13 1.60
CA GLU A 148 8.28 -4.39 2.64
C GLU A 148 7.61 -5.38 3.59
N PRO A 149 7.49 -5.05 4.90
CA PRO A 149 6.69 -5.86 5.81
C PRO A 149 5.27 -5.98 5.25
N ARG A 150 4.69 -7.18 5.30
CA ARG A 150 3.24 -7.30 5.09
C ARG A 150 2.48 -6.48 6.14
N PRO A 151 1.27 -5.99 5.84
CA PRO A 151 0.44 -5.33 6.84
C PRO A 151 0.10 -6.26 8.02
N ASN A 152 -0.33 -5.65 9.12
CA ASN A 152 -0.74 -6.29 10.37
C ASN A 152 0.41 -6.96 11.16
N LEU A 153 1.66 -6.62 10.88
CA LEU A 153 2.76 -6.96 11.79
C LEU A 153 2.77 -5.98 12.98
N ILE A 154 3.02 -6.51 14.17
CA ILE A 154 3.12 -5.73 15.41
C ILE A 154 4.54 -5.88 15.93
N PHE A 155 5.34 -4.83 15.83
CA PHE A 155 6.67 -4.81 16.44
C PHE A 155 6.54 -4.53 17.93
N GLN A 156 7.18 -5.35 18.77
CA GLN A 156 7.11 -5.23 20.22
C GLN A 156 8.50 -5.04 20.81
N LEU A 157 8.73 -3.92 21.51
CA LEU A 157 9.94 -3.61 22.26
C LEU A 157 9.59 -3.45 23.76
N GLY A 158 9.79 -4.51 24.54
CA GLY A 158 9.30 -4.55 25.92
C GLY A 158 7.78 -4.38 25.98
N ASP A 159 7.31 -3.33 26.64
CA ASP A 159 5.89 -3.02 26.77
C ASP A 159 5.37 -2.12 25.64
N GLN A 160 6.26 -1.62 24.77
CA GLN A 160 5.90 -0.79 23.63
C GLN A 160 5.53 -1.66 22.44
N THR A 161 4.48 -1.25 21.73
CA THR A 161 4.07 -1.87 20.46
C THR A 161 3.91 -0.82 19.38
N GLU A 162 4.14 -1.24 18.14
CA GLU A 162 3.92 -0.43 16.95
C GLU A 162 3.40 -1.36 15.83
N LYS A 163 2.15 -1.17 15.41
CA LYS A 163 1.53 -1.97 14.35
C LYS A 163 1.72 -1.28 13.00
N VAL A 164 2.15 -2.04 12.00
CA VAL A 164 2.16 -1.55 10.61
C VAL A 164 0.87 -1.94 9.89
N VAL A 165 0.32 -1.00 9.14
CA VAL A 165 -0.88 -1.18 8.30
C VAL A 165 -0.60 -0.64 6.91
N TYR A 166 -1.33 -1.15 5.91
CA TYR A 166 -1.28 -0.65 4.55
C TYR A 166 -2.15 0.60 4.41
N ASP A 167 -1.64 1.58 3.67
CA ASP A 167 -2.39 2.74 3.19
C ASP A 167 -2.08 2.98 1.70
N ASP A 168 -3.11 3.27 0.90
CA ASP A 168 -3.01 3.48 -0.54
C ASP A 168 -1.99 4.59 -0.93
N TRP A 169 -1.70 5.54 -0.04
CA TRP A 169 -0.79 6.65 -0.33
C TRP A 169 0.68 6.30 -0.07
N ASN A 170 0.98 5.69 1.09
CA ASN A 170 2.35 5.52 1.57
C ASN A 170 2.80 4.05 1.69
N GLY A 171 1.93 3.09 1.40
CA GLY A 171 2.19 1.65 1.52
C GLY A 171 2.09 1.15 2.96
N VAL A 172 2.91 0.18 3.34
CA VAL A 172 2.89 -0.39 4.69
C VAL A 172 3.75 0.43 5.65
N ALA A 173 3.14 1.02 6.67
CA ALA A 173 3.84 1.77 7.71
C ALA A 173 3.05 1.78 9.03
N ALA A 174 3.70 2.21 10.10
CA ALA A 174 3.03 2.56 11.34
C ALA A 174 2.59 4.03 11.26
N TYR A 175 1.30 4.26 11.05
CA TYR A 175 0.71 5.60 10.90
C TYR A 175 0.04 6.08 12.18
N LYS A 176 0.10 7.40 12.44
CA LYS A 176 -0.73 8.13 13.41
C LYS A 176 -0.86 7.41 14.76
N ASP A 177 -1.98 6.76 15.03
CA ASP A 177 -2.30 6.11 16.31
C ASP A 177 -1.42 4.89 16.59
N GLN A 178 -0.84 4.30 15.54
CA GLN A 178 0.13 3.22 15.66
C GLN A 178 1.57 3.73 15.75
N PHE A 179 1.83 4.98 15.35
CA PHE A 179 3.17 5.55 15.35
C PHE A 179 3.59 5.91 16.77
N ASN A 180 4.68 5.31 17.21
CA ASN A 180 5.32 5.57 18.49
C ASN A 180 6.64 6.31 18.28
N GLU A 181 6.66 7.62 18.54
CA GLU A 181 7.87 8.44 18.40
C GLU A 181 9.03 7.98 19.31
N ASN A 182 8.72 7.27 20.41
CA ASN A 182 9.66 6.84 21.43
C ASN A 182 9.95 5.33 21.38
N PHE A 183 9.75 4.67 20.23
CA PHE A 183 9.94 3.21 20.01
C PHE A 183 11.39 2.69 20.18
N ARG A 184 12.24 3.38 20.94
CA ARG A 184 13.62 3.01 21.27
C ARG A 184 13.95 3.21 22.75
N GLU A 185 13.20 4.05 23.45
CA GLU A 185 13.54 4.46 24.81
C GLU A 185 12.95 3.50 25.85
N LYS A 186 13.82 2.71 26.48
CA LYS A 186 13.67 2.43 27.91
C LYS A 186 14.66 3.32 28.65
N VAL A 187 14.25 4.51 29.06
CA VAL A 187 14.95 5.21 30.14
C VAL A 187 14.55 4.53 31.44
N SER A 188 15.19 3.41 31.76
CA SER A 188 15.17 2.91 33.13
C SER A 188 15.94 3.92 33.98
N LYS A 189 15.24 4.61 34.89
CA LYS A 189 15.89 5.15 36.09
C LYS A 189 16.19 4.01 37.06
#